data_AF-A0A9P6CSB6-F1
#
_entry.id   AF-A0A9P6CSB6-F1
#
_cell.length_a   1.000
_cell.length_b   1.000
_cell.length_c   1.000
_cell.angle_alpha   90.00
_cell.angle_beta   90.00
_cell.angle_gamma   90.00
#
_symmetry.space_group_name_H-M   'P 1'
#
loop_
_entity.id
_entity.type
_entity.pdbx_description
1 polymer ?
#
loop_
_entity_poly.entity_id
_entity_poly.type
_entity_poly.pdbx_seq_one_letter_code
_entity_poly.pdbx_strand_id
1 'polypeptide(L)'
;VKDCALPIDIELLSSDGLRFGAHTKNLENYSDGFPLAASVQIFSDIPVLEEPGNVVELMLGFMHNTRQPDLRELPIHILSPLAEAVEKYMIYSAMEVCKIYMTYVSFVHAFI
;
A
#
# COMPACT_ATOMS: atom_id res chain seq x y z
N VAL A 1 1.42 9.53 6.82
CA VAL A 1 1.26 10.84 6.12
C VAL A 1 1.28 11.97 7.14
N LYS A 2 2.05 13.05 6.91
CA LYS A 2 2.07 14.21 7.83
C LYS A 2 0.72 14.91 7.82
N ASP A 3 0.27 15.35 8.99
CA ASP A 3 -0.95 16.16 9.18
C ASP A 3 -2.26 15.48 8.76
N CYS A 4 -2.32 14.13 8.78
CA CYS A 4 -3.60 13.43 8.65
C CYS A 4 -4.44 13.65 9.93
N ALA A 5 -5.67 14.15 9.75
CA ALA A 5 -6.58 14.44 10.86
C ALA A 5 -7.37 13.22 11.37
N LEU A 6 -7.30 12.08 10.66
CA LEU A 6 -7.99 10.87 11.09
C LEU A 6 -7.23 10.21 12.25
N PRO A 7 -7.93 9.72 13.29
CA PRO A 7 -7.28 8.96 14.34
C PRO A 7 -6.74 7.63 13.78
N ILE A 8 -5.56 7.23 14.23
CA ILE A 8 -5.07 5.87 14.00
C ILE A 8 -5.95 4.94 14.85
N ASP A 9 -6.66 4.02 14.20
CA ASP A 9 -7.64 3.12 14.82
C ASP A 9 -7.32 1.63 14.58
N ILE A 10 -6.24 1.34 13.85
CA ILE A 10 -5.69 0.00 13.66
C ILE A 10 -4.18 0.05 13.53
N GLU A 11 -3.53 -1.02 14.00
CA GLU A 11 -2.12 -1.30 13.76
C GLU A 11 -1.98 -2.50 12.81
N LEU A 12 -1.05 -2.41 11.86
CA LEU A 12 -0.72 -3.46 10.90
C LEU A 12 0.75 -3.85 11.08
N LEU A 13 1.05 -5.14 10.92
CA LEU A 13 2.41 -5.66 10.92
C LEU A 13 2.79 -6.07 9.49
N SER A 14 3.96 -5.68 9.04
CA SER A 14 4.56 -6.16 7.79
C SER A 14 5.28 -7.50 8.00
N SER A 15 5.63 -8.20 6.91
CA SER A 15 6.30 -9.50 6.98
C SER A 15 7.72 -9.44 7.54
N ASP A 16 8.37 -8.27 7.50
CA ASP A 16 9.67 -8.00 8.12
C ASP A 16 9.57 -7.34 9.52
N GLY A 17 8.37 -7.32 10.10
CA GLY A 17 8.14 -6.98 11.51
C GLY A 17 8.01 -5.48 11.80
N LEU A 18 7.95 -4.62 10.77
CA LEU A 18 7.65 -3.20 10.94
C LEU A 18 6.15 -2.98 11.20
N ARG A 19 5.86 -2.03 12.09
CA ARG A 19 4.51 -1.70 12.57
C ARG A 19 4.02 -0.40 11.93
N PHE A 20 2.77 -0.41 11.49
CA PHE A 20 2.14 0.72 10.82
C PHE A 20 0.81 1.08 11.48
N GLY A 21 0.67 2.32 11.92
CA GLY A 21 -0.64 2.88 12.26
C GLY A 21 -1.41 3.24 10.99
N ALA A 22 -2.66 2.80 10.89
CA ALA A 22 -3.53 3.08 9.76
C ALA A 22 -4.92 3.54 10.22
N HIS A 23 -5.76 3.86 9.22
CA HIS A 23 -7.14 4.29 9.42
C HIS A 23 -8.05 3.29 8.71
N THR A 24 -8.83 2.51 9.44
CA THR A 24 -9.74 1.51 8.88
C THR A 24 -10.65 2.12 7.81
N LYS A 25 -11.08 3.37 8.01
CA LYS A 25 -11.91 4.08 7.03
C LYS A 25 -11.18 4.39 5.71
N ASN A 26 -9.87 4.64 5.76
CA ASN A 26 -9.09 4.81 4.53
C ASN A 26 -8.85 3.47 3.84
N LEU A 27 -8.57 2.42 4.61
CA LEU A 27 -8.41 1.06 4.06
C LEU A 27 -9.68 0.63 3.28
N GLU A 28 -10.86 0.91 3.85
CA GLU A 28 -12.17 0.67 3.22
C GLU A 28 -12.42 1.56 1.99
N ASN A 29 -12.11 2.86 2.07
CA ASN A 29 -12.46 3.80 1.01
C ASN A 29 -11.56 3.69 -0.24
N TYR A 30 -10.32 3.22 -0.08
CA TYR A 30 -9.30 3.23 -1.14
C TYR A 30 -8.85 1.85 -1.60
N SER A 31 -9.49 0.79 -1.11
CA SER A 31 -9.17 -0.59 -1.47
C SER A 31 -10.38 -1.49 -1.26
N ASP A 32 -10.59 -2.45 -2.16
CA ASP A 32 -11.54 -3.56 -1.97
C ASP A 32 -10.90 -4.80 -1.31
N GLY A 33 -9.60 -4.73 -0.97
CA GLY A 33 -8.87 -5.83 -0.33
C GLY A 33 -8.93 -5.85 1.20
N PHE A 34 -9.52 -4.84 1.83
CA PHE A 34 -9.64 -4.73 3.29
C PHE A 34 -11.10 -4.85 3.77
N PRO A 35 -11.34 -5.36 4.99
CA PRO A 35 -12.67 -5.39 5.58
C PRO A 35 -13.28 -3.99 5.75
N LEU A 36 -14.61 -3.91 5.80
CA LEU A 36 -15.32 -2.69 6.16
C LEU A 36 -14.89 -2.23 7.56
N ALA A 37 -14.70 -0.93 7.77
CA ALA A 37 -14.27 -0.36 9.04
C ALA A 37 -15.20 -0.78 10.21
N ALA A 38 -16.51 -0.81 9.95
CA ALA A 38 -17.52 -1.24 10.93
C ALA A 38 -17.43 -2.72 11.33
N SER A 39 -16.72 -3.54 10.55
CA SER A 39 -16.54 -4.97 10.82
C SER A 39 -15.23 -5.31 11.54
N VAL A 40 -14.32 -4.34 11.68
CA VAL A 40 -13.02 -4.53 12.33
C VAL A 40 -13.21 -4.59 13.86
N GLN A 41 -12.74 -5.67 14.47
CA GLN A 41 -12.70 -5.82 15.92
C GLN A 41 -11.26 -5.63 16.41
N ILE A 42 -11.01 -4.55 17.17
CA ILE A 42 -9.66 -4.15 17.62
C ILE A 42 -9.10 -5.07 18.73
N PHE A 43 -9.90 -6.01 19.26
CA PHE A 43 -9.49 -6.90 20.34
C PHE A 43 -8.72 -8.16 19.89
N SER A 44 -8.48 -8.32 18.59
CA SER A 44 -7.73 -9.46 18.04
C SER A 44 -6.23 -9.21 17.96
N ASP A 45 -5.48 -10.27 17.63
CA ASP A 45 -4.08 -10.16 17.21
C ASP A 45 -3.91 -9.12 16.09
N ILE A 46 -2.73 -8.49 16.06
CA ILE A 46 -2.36 -7.50 15.05
C ILE A 46 -2.33 -8.17 13.67
N PRO A 47 -3.10 -7.70 12.68
CA PRO A 47 -3.07 -8.24 11.33
C PRO A 47 -1.66 -8.18 10.73
N VAL A 48 -1.20 -9.31 10.20
CA VAL A 48 0.10 -9.43 9.53
C VAL A 48 -0.11 -9.45 8.02
N LEU A 49 0.51 -8.50 7.33
CA LEU A 49 0.58 -8.41 5.89
C LEU A 49 1.76 -9.25 5.38
N GLU A 50 1.64 -9.77 4.16
CA GLU A 50 2.71 -10.58 3.54
C GLU A 50 3.83 -9.70 2.98
N GLU A 51 3.53 -8.42 2.79
CA GLU A 51 4.40 -7.44 2.18
C GLU A 51 5.44 -6.90 3.17
N PRO A 52 6.68 -6.64 2.73
CA PRO A 52 7.69 -5.98 3.55
C PRO A 52 7.31 -4.54 3.84
N GLY A 53 7.85 -3.96 4.91
CA GLY A 53 7.40 -2.66 5.40
C GLY A 53 7.55 -1.52 4.40
N ASN A 54 8.57 -1.54 3.53
CA ASN A 54 8.73 -0.54 2.48
C ASN A 54 7.58 -0.55 1.44
N VAL A 55 6.99 -1.72 1.16
CA VAL A 55 5.83 -1.85 0.27
C VAL A 55 4.56 -1.42 1.00
N VAL A 56 4.40 -1.84 2.26
CA VAL A 56 3.26 -1.44 3.11
C VAL A 56 3.19 0.08 3.26
N GLU A 57 4.34 0.74 3.50
CA GLU A 57 4.40 2.20 3.61
C GLU A 57 3.86 2.90 2.34
N LEU A 58 4.28 2.43 1.16
CA LEU A 58 3.83 2.97 -0.12
C LEU A 58 2.33 2.74 -0.33
N MET A 59 1.85 1.52 -0.11
CA MET A 59 0.42 1.19 -0.21
C MET A 59 -0.45 2.09 0.66
N LEU A 60 -0.08 2.23 1.95
CA LEU A 60 -0.81 3.10 2.87
C LEU A 60 -0.74 4.57 2.43
N GLY A 61 0.37 4.98 1.82
CA GLY A 61 0.51 6.30 1.19
C GLY A 61 -0.55 6.57 0.12
N PHE A 62 -0.90 5.57 -0.70
CA PHE A 62 -1.93 5.69 -1.74
C PHE A 62 -3.37 5.82 -1.20
N MET A 63 -3.59 5.44 0.05
CA MET A 63 -4.91 5.44 0.71
C MET A 63 -5.18 6.72 1.50
N HIS A 64 -4.37 7.75 1.32
CA HIS A 64 -4.61 9.07 1.92
C HIS A 64 -5.01 10.07 0.83
N ASN A 65 -5.94 10.97 1.17
CA ASN A 65 -6.28 12.15 0.35
C ASN A 65 -5.18 13.21 0.38
N THR A 66 -3.96 12.82 0.02
CA THR A 66 -2.80 13.69 -0.11
C THR A 66 -2.16 13.49 -1.47
N ARG A 67 -1.06 14.20 -1.73
CA ARG A 67 -0.25 13.91 -2.92
C ARG A 67 0.18 12.45 -2.89
N GLN A 68 -0.07 11.76 -4.00
CA GLN A 68 0.25 10.34 -4.17
C GLN A 68 1.77 10.11 -4.08
N PRO A 69 2.22 8.94 -3.58
CA PRO A 69 3.63 8.57 -3.57
C PRO A 69 4.28 8.69 -4.96
N ASP A 70 5.54 9.11 -4.99
CA ASP A 70 6.31 9.25 -6.22
C ASP A 70 7.02 7.93 -6.55
N LEU A 71 6.71 7.34 -7.70
CA LEU A 71 7.26 6.04 -8.13
C LEU A 71 8.41 6.16 -9.13
N ARG A 72 8.77 7.37 -9.58
CA ARG A 72 9.68 7.59 -10.72
C ARG A 72 11.07 6.97 -10.57
N GLU A 73 11.59 6.95 -9.35
CA GLU A 73 12.95 6.49 -9.04
C GLU A 73 12.94 5.25 -8.14
N LEU A 74 11.80 4.55 -8.05
CA LEU A 74 11.74 3.32 -7.27
C LEU A 74 12.54 2.21 -7.96
N PRO A 75 13.41 1.51 -7.23
CA PRO A 75 14.12 0.38 -7.79
C PRO A 75 13.13 -0.77 -8.06
N ILE A 76 13.42 -1.59 -9.07
CA ILE A 76 12.52 -2.67 -9.52
C ILE A 76 12.17 -3.68 -8.43
N HIS A 77 13.10 -3.94 -7.50
CA HIS A 77 12.86 -4.84 -6.37
C HIS A 77 11.88 -4.28 -5.32
N ILE A 78 11.48 -3.00 -5.43
CA ILE A 78 10.38 -2.40 -4.66
C ILE A 78 9.15 -2.21 -5.54
N LEU A 79 9.34 -1.73 -6.79
CA LEU A 79 8.23 -1.49 -7.71
C LEU A 79 7.44 -2.78 -8.05
N SER A 80 8.13 -3.90 -8.25
CA SER A 80 7.46 -5.17 -8.59
C SER A 80 6.60 -5.69 -7.43
N PRO A 81 7.12 -5.82 -6.19
CA PRO A 81 6.27 -6.17 -5.04
C PRO A 81 5.14 -5.15 -4.77
N LEU A 82 5.38 -3.85 -4.99
CA LEU A 82 4.32 -2.85 -4.90
C LEU A 82 3.22 -3.10 -5.93
N ALA A 83 3.57 -3.37 -7.18
CA ALA A 83 2.61 -3.65 -8.24
C ALA A 83 1.75 -4.89 -7.93
N GLU A 84 2.36 -5.95 -7.38
CA GLU A 84 1.65 -7.14 -6.93
C GLU A 84 0.69 -6.83 -5.77
N ALA A 85 1.16 -6.08 -4.78
CA ALA A 85 0.36 -5.74 -3.61
C ALA A 85 -0.82 -4.82 -3.95
N VAL A 86 -0.64 -3.80 -4.79
CA VAL A 86 -1.73 -2.88 -5.15
C VAL A 86 -2.83 -3.58 -5.94
N GLU A 87 -2.51 -4.61 -6.72
CA GLU A 87 -3.48 -5.48 -7.38
C GLU A 87 -4.18 -6.40 -6.35
N LYS A 88 -3.41 -7.07 -5.48
CA LYS A 88 -3.93 -7.95 -4.42
C LYS A 88 -4.95 -7.26 -3.52
N TYR A 89 -4.68 -6.01 -3.14
CA TYR A 89 -5.55 -5.23 -2.28
C TYR A 89 -6.50 -4.29 -3.05
N MET A 90 -6.53 -4.35 -4.38
CA MET A 90 -7.41 -3.52 -5.22
C MET A 90 -7.28 -2.01 -4.92
N ILE A 91 -6.04 -1.52 -4.81
CA ILE A 91 -5.72 -0.10 -4.56
C ILE A 91 -5.77 0.64 -5.90
N TYR A 92 -6.99 0.94 -6.35
CA TYR A 92 -7.25 1.44 -7.71
C TYR A 92 -6.42 2.67 -8.12
N SER A 93 -6.13 3.57 -7.18
CA SER A 93 -5.31 4.76 -7.44
C SER A 93 -3.86 4.43 -7.82
N ALA A 94 -3.36 3.27 -7.41
CA ALA A 94 -1.98 2.84 -7.60
C ALA A 94 -1.82 1.81 -8.73
N MET A 95 -2.83 0.99 -9.01
CA MET A 95 -2.77 -0.12 -9.98
C MET A 95 -2.28 0.34 -11.37
N GLU A 96 -2.97 1.31 -11.99
CA GLU A 96 -2.60 1.78 -13.33
C GLU A 96 -1.26 2.54 -13.35
N VAL A 97 -0.94 3.25 -12.26
CA VAL A 97 0.36 3.92 -12.13
C VAL A 97 1.49 2.88 -12.08
N CYS A 98 1.35 1.84 -11.26
CA CYS A 98 2.32 0.76 -11.17
C CYS A 98 2.46 0.03 -12.51
N LYS A 99 1.36 -0.24 -13.21
CA LYS A 99 1.37 -0.88 -14.54
C LYS A 99 2.14 -0.07 -15.59
N ILE A 100 2.00 1.26 -15.59
CA ILE A 100 2.75 2.15 -16.47
C ILE A 100 4.26 2.05 -16.18
N TYR A 101 4.66 2.16 -14.91
CA TYR A 101 6.08 2.08 -14.54
C TYR A 101 6.68 0.68 -14.76
N MET A 102 5.93 -0.39 -14.48
CA MET A 102 6.36 -1.76 -14.76
C MET A 102 6.56 -2.01 -16.27
N THR A 103 5.69 -1.44 -17.11
CA THR A 103 5.87 -1.47 -18.57
C THR A 103 7.13 -0.73 -19.00
N TYR A 104 7.38 0.46 -18.43
CA TYR A 104 8.60 1.23 -18.70
C TYR A 104 9.87 0.46 -18.31
N VAL A 105 9.92 -0.12 -17.11
CA VAL A 105 11.07 -0.92 -16.65
C VAL A 105 11.26 -2.16 -17.52
N SER A 106 10.18 -2.84 -17.90
CA SER A 106 10.23 -4.00 -18.79
C SER A 106 10.81 -3.63 -20.16
N PHE A 107 10.44 -2.46 -20.69
CA PHE A 107 11.03 -1.94 -21.93
C PHE A 107 12.53 -1.67 -21.76
N VAL A 108 12.94 -0.93 -20.71
CA VAL A 108 14.36 -0.59 -20.50
C VAL A 108 15.23 -1.83 -20.34
N HIS A 109 14.78 -2.83 -19.59
CA HIS A 109 15.54 -4.09 -19.41
C HIS A 109 15.48 -5.03 -20.62
N ALA A 110 14.55 -4.85 -21.57
CA ALA A 110 14.52 -5.64 -22.80
C ALA A 110 15.58 -5.21 -23.85
N PHE A 111 16.21 -4.03 -23.66
CA PHE A 111 17.21 -3.47 -24.57
C PHE A 111 18.60 -3.31 -23.95
N ILE A 112 18.85 -3.95 -22.81
CA ILE A 112 20.17 -4.09 -22.16
C ILE A 112 20.58 -5.56 -22.25
#